data_AF-A0A0G4EWV1-F1
#
_entry.id   AF-A0A0G4EWV1-F1
#
_cell.length_a   1.000
_cell.length_b   1.000
_cell.length_c   1.000
_cell.angle_alpha   90.00
_cell.angle_beta   90.00
_cell.angle_gamma   90.00
#
_symmetry.space_group_name_H-M   'P 1'
#
loop_
_entity.id
_entity.type
_entity.pdbx_description
1 polymer ?
#
loop_
_entity_poly.entity_id
_entity_poly.type
_entity_poly.pdbx_seq_one_letter_code
_entity_poly.pdbx_strand_id
1 'polypeptide(L)'
;MPTDPLGRARQRIWADHVSKKCVPPFYDYLMHDKDTAATDFRDAIYTLTQEMDADGPFFDGSMYGLVDIMLTPFVDRLDILKHFRGFELPPLSADPTWERFHRWWAAVSSRPSYLATRADRQRLLDHYVKYAENTAKTQVAEAVRAGKVLP
;
A
#
# COMPACT_ATOMS: atom_id res chain seq x y z
N MET A 1 -1.58 18.62 2.01
CA MET A 1 -3.04 18.63 1.77
C MET A 1 -3.37 19.86 0.97
N PRO A 2 -4.26 19.77 -0.04
CA PRO A 2 -4.74 20.92 -0.80
C PRO A 2 -5.45 21.93 0.10
N THR A 3 -5.55 23.17 -0.38
CA THR A 3 -6.14 24.30 0.35
C THR A 3 -7.64 24.38 0.18
N ASP A 4 -8.17 23.94 -0.96
CA ASP A 4 -9.59 23.98 -1.24
C ASP A 4 -10.35 22.81 -0.55
N PRO A 5 -11.61 23.01 -0.14
CA PRO A 5 -12.38 21.98 0.56
C PRO A 5 -12.57 20.68 -0.24
N LEU A 6 -12.71 20.78 -1.56
CA LEU A 6 -13.01 19.62 -2.42
C LEU A 6 -11.79 18.70 -2.55
N GLY A 7 -10.61 19.26 -2.85
CA GLY A 7 -9.36 18.53 -2.86
C GLY A 7 -9.07 17.87 -1.51
N ARG A 8 -9.36 18.55 -0.40
CA ARG A 8 -9.19 17.97 0.94
C ARG A 8 -10.11 16.78 1.17
N ALA A 9 -11.35 16.86 0.70
CA ALA A 9 -12.30 15.76 0.76
C ALA A 9 -11.83 14.58 -0.10
N ARG A 10 -11.39 14.82 -1.35
CA ARG A 10 -10.85 13.80 -2.25
C ARG A 10 -9.68 13.05 -1.60
N GLN A 11 -8.70 13.77 -1.03
CA GLN A 11 -7.56 13.16 -0.33
C GLN A 11 -7.99 12.27 0.85
N ARG A 12 -9.00 12.69 1.62
CA ARG A 12 -9.49 11.91 2.77
C ARG A 12 -10.26 10.66 2.35
N ILE A 13 -11.08 10.76 1.32
CA ILE A 13 -11.83 9.62 0.76
C ILE A 13 -10.85 8.55 0.26
N TRP A 14 -9.82 8.95 -0.48
CA TRP A 14 -8.84 8.00 -1.01
C TRP A 14 -7.86 7.50 0.04
N ALA A 15 -7.55 8.30 1.07
CA ALA A 15 -6.83 7.80 2.24
C ALA A 15 -7.66 6.75 3.01
N ASP A 16 -8.97 6.93 3.10
CA ASP A 16 -9.88 5.94 3.68
C ASP A 16 -9.93 4.65 2.84
N HIS A 17 -9.89 4.76 1.50
CA HIS A 17 -9.70 3.61 0.61
C HIS A 17 -8.40 2.87 0.92
N VAL A 18 -7.26 3.56 1.07
CA VAL A 18 -6.01 2.89 1.48
C VAL A 18 -6.21 2.15 2.79
N SER A 19 -6.71 2.82 3.83
CA SER A 19 -6.90 2.24 5.16
C SER A 19 -7.87 1.05 5.20
N LYS A 20 -8.91 1.05 4.37
CA LYS A 20 -9.99 0.03 4.41
C LYS A 20 -9.87 -1.04 3.33
N LYS A 21 -9.19 -0.76 2.23
CA LYS A 21 -9.13 -1.64 1.04
C LYS A 21 -7.71 -2.09 0.70
N CYS A 22 -6.68 -1.34 1.07
CA CYS A 22 -5.29 -1.78 0.85
C CYS A 22 -4.71 -2.45 2.10
N VAL A 23 -4.84 -1.83 3.28
CA VAL A 23 -4.18 -2.32 4.51
C VAL A 23 -4.73 -3.66 5.01
N PRO A 24 -6.05 -3.90 5.08
CA PRO A 24 -6.56 -5.17 5.58
C PRO A 24 -6.14 -6.40 4.74
N PRO A 25 -6.29 -6.41 3.40
CA PRO A 25 -5.88 -7.57 2.62
C PRO A 25 -4.35 -7.76 2.58
N PHE A 26 -3.55 -6.70 2.74
CA PHE A 26 -2.10 -6.85 2.94
C PHE A 26 -1.79 -7.74 4.15
N TYR A 27 -2.40 -7.44 5.31
CA TYR A 27 -2.16 -8.22 6.53
C TYR A 27 -2.84 -9.59 6.48
N ASP A 28 -4.05 -9.69 5.92
CA ASP A 28 -4.74 -10.99 5.77
C ASP A 28 -3.92 -11.93 4.88
N TYR A 29 -3.39 -11.44 3.77
CA TYR A 29 -2.53 -12.24 2.90
C TYR A 29 -1.22 -12.62 3.60
N LEU A 30 -0.56 -11.68 4.27
CA LEU A 30 0.66 -11.99 5.02
C LEU A 30 0.42 -13.03 6.11
N MET A 31 -0.69 -12.95 6.85
CA MET A 31 -0.93 -13.80 8.02
C MET A 31 -1.58 -15.14 7.69
N HIS A 32 -2.38 -15.21 6.63
CA HIS A 32 -3.17 -16.40 6.30
C HIS A 32 -2.89 -17.00 4.92
N ASP A 33 -2.09 -16.34 4.06
CA ASP A 33 -1.72 -16.81 2.72
C ASP A 33 -2.92 -17.20 1.84
N LYS A 34 -3.96 -16.34 1.84
CA LYS A 34 -5.17 -16.54 1.04
C LYS A 34 -5.06 -15.82 -0.30
N ASP A 35 -5.16 -16.56 -1.41
CA ASP A 35 -5.15 -15.98 -2.77
C ASP A 35 -6.22 -14.91 -3.00
N THR A 36 -7.36 -15.01 -2.30
CA THR A 36 -8.41 -13.99 -2.31
C THR A 36 -7.89 -12.66 -1.77
N ALA A 37 -7.13 -12.65 -0.67
CA ALA A 37 -6.57 -11.45 -0.09
C ALA A 37 -5.47 -10.83 -0.98
N ALA A 38 -4.65 -11.66 -1.64
CA ALA A 38 -3.70 -11.16 -2.63
C ALA A 38 -4.41 -10.47 -3.80
N THR A 39 -5.55 -11.02 -4.24
CA THR A 39 -6.37 -10.45 -5.31
C THR A 39 -7.02 -9.15 -4.86
N ASP A 40 -7.67 -9.14 -3.69
CA ASP A 40 -8.27 -7.93 -3.11
C ASP A 40 -7.26 -6.79 -2.97
N PHE A 41 -6.03 -7.10 -2.55
CA PHE A 41 -4.97 -6.09 -2.45
C PHE A 41 -4.53 -5.55 -3.82
N ARG A 42 -4.37 -6.43 -4.83
CA ARG A 42 -4.07 -6.01 -6.21
C ARG A 42 -5.18 -5.12 -6.77
N ASP A 43 -6.44 -5.51 -6.59
CA ASP A 43 -7.61 -4.79 -7.10
C ASP A 43 -7.79 -3.43 -6.39
N ALA A 44 -7.48 -3.36 -5.09
CA ALA A 44 -7.50 -2.11 -4.35
C ALA A 44 -6.43 -1.11 -4.83
N ILE A 45 -5.21 -1.59 -5.14
CA ILE A 45 -4.15 -0.76 -5.75
C ILE A 45 -4.58 -0.32 -7.16
N TYR A 46 -5.10 -1.24 -7.96
CA TYR A 46 -5.56 -0.95 -9.32
C TYR A 46 -6.63 0.15 -9.32
N THR A 47 -7.67 -0.01 -8.47
CA THR A 47 -8.76 0.96 -8.32
C THR A 47 -8.26 2.34 -7.92
N LEU A 48 -7.35 2.41 -6.94
CA LEU A 48 -6.76 3.69 -6.53
C LEU A 48 -5.94 4.33 -7.66
N THR A 49 -5.23 3.51 -8.43
CA THR A 49 -4.39 3.98 -9.54
C THR A 49 -5.21 4.56 -10.69
N GLN A 50 -6.38 4.00 -10.99
CA GLN A 50 -7.31 4.57 -11.99
C GLN A 50 -7.78 5.98 -11.64
N GLU A 51 -7.66 6.36 -10.36
CA GLU A 51 -8.09 7.65 -9.83
C GLU A 51 -6.93 8.61 -9.58
N MET A 52 -5.70 8.18 -9.87
CA MET A 52 -4.58 9.09 -9.92
C MET A 52 -4.70 10.02 -11.13
N ASP A 53 -4.21 11.24 -10.98
CA ASP A 53 -3.99 12.14 -12.11
C ASP A 53 -3.15 11.44 -13.20
N ALA A 54 -3.57 11.55 -14.46
CA ALA A 54 -2.99 10.78 -15.56
C ALA A 54 -1.53 11.17 -15.88
N ASP A 55 -1.19 12.44 -15.70
CA ASP A 55 0.06 13.02 -16.19
C ASP A 55 1.06 13.27 -15.05
N GLY A 56 0.57 13.66 -13.89
CA GLY A 56 1.40 14.06 -12.77
C GLY A 56 2.10 12.90 -12.05
N PRO A 57 3.15 13.19 -11.28
CA PRO A 57 3.92 12.16 -10.57
C PRO A 57 3.18 11.51 -9.39
N PHE A 58 2.23 12.22 -8.77
CA PHE A 58 1.55 11.80 -7.53
C PHE A 58 0.05 11.56 -7.76
N PHE A 59 -0.66 11.13 -6.71
CA PHE A 59 -2.10 10.88 -6.78
C PHE A 59 -2.89 12.07 -7.33
N ASP A 60 -2.53 13.29 -6.92
CA ASP A 60 -3.23 14.54 -7.25
C ASP A 60 -2.34 15.45 -8.11
N GLY A 61 -1.80 14.86 -9.18
CA GLY A 61 -0.96 15.54 -10.14
C GLY A 61 0.44 15.82 -9.59
N SER A 62 0.81 17.10 -9.53
CA SER A 62 2.12 17.55 -9.03
C SER A 62 2.21 17.61 -7.49
N MET A 63 1.08 17.53 -6.79
CA MET A 63 1.04 17.65 -5.33
C MET A 63 1.22 16.29 -4.66
N TYR A 64 2.31 16.15 -3.89
CA TYR A 64 2.48 15.03 -2.97
C TYR A 64 1.58 15.20 -1.75
N GLY A 65 0.68 14.25 -1.54
CA GLY A 65 -0.45 14.36 -0.63
C GLY A 65 -0.58 13.21 0.37
N LEU A 66 -1.71 13.23 1.06
CA LEU A 66 -2.02 12.27 2.11
C LEU A 66 -2.15 10.85 1.55
N VAL A 67 -2.78 10.70 0.38
CA VAL A 67 -2.96 9.39 -0.26
C VAL A 67 -1.61 8.75 -0.58
N ASP A 68 -0.67 9.54 -1.14
CA ASP A 68 0.67 9.06 -1.44
C ASP A 68 1.38 8.60 -0.17
N ILE A 69 1.36 9.43 0.88
CA ILE A 69 1.99 9.14 2.18
C ILE A 69 1.40 7.87 2.81
N MET A 70 0.09 7.68 2.73
CA MET A 70 -0.61 6.53 3.32
C MET A 70 -0.32 5.23 2.57
N LEU A 71 -0.23 5.26 1.24
CA LEU A 71 0.00 4.08 0.41
C LEU A 71 1.47 3.65 0.40
N THR A 72 2.40 4.61 0.43
CA THR A 72 3.86 4.40 0.35
C THR A 72 4.38 3.23 1.19
N PRO A 73 4.05 3.11 2.49
CA PRO A 73 4.64 2.08 3.34
C PRO A 73 4.18 0.67 2.99
N PHE A 74 3.03 0.51 2.35
CA PHE A 74 2.51 -0.80 1.94
C PHE A 74 3.09 -1.23 0.59
N VAL A 75 3.39 -0.26 -0.28
CA VAL A 75 4.09 -0.52 -1.55
C VAL A 75 5.58 -0.80 -1.31
N ASP A 76 6.23 -0.08 -0.40
CA ASP A 76 7.60 -0.39 0.05
C ASP A 76 7.71 -1.84 0.57
N ARG A 77 6.67 -2.32 1.25
CA ARG A 77 6.64 -3.66 1.86
C ARG A 77 6.14 -4.76 0.94
N LEU A 78 5.99 -4.51 -0.35
CA LEU A 78 5.73 -5.59 -1.32
C LEU A 78 6.86 -6.63 -1.32
N ASP A 79 8.09 -6.21 -1.04
CA ASP A 79 9.23 -7.10 -0.84
C ASP A 79 9.02 -8.10 0.32
N ILE A 80 8.27 -7.71 1.34
CA ILE A 80 7.92 -8.57 2.48
C ILE A 80 6.90 -9.61 2.05
N LEU A 81 5.84 -9.18 1.34
CA LEU A 81 4.85 -10.12 0.79
C LEU A 81 5.50 -11.08 -0.22
N LYS A 82 6.41 -10.60 -1.06
CA LYS A 82 7.17 -11.44 -1.99
C LYS A 82 8.01 -12.48 -1.25
N HIS A 83 8.73 -12.07 -0.21
CA HIS A 83 9.59 -12.97 0.56
C HIS A 83 8.81 -14.08 1.25
N PHE A 84 7.70 -13.76 1.94
CA PHE A 84 6.96 -14.73 2.74
C PHE A 84 5.87 -15.48 1.97
N ARG A 85 5.35 -14.90 0.88
CA ARG A 85 4.15 -15.39 0.17
C ARG A 85 4.27 -15.41 -1.34
N GLY A 86 5.39 -14.96 -1.91
CA GLY A 86 5.57 -14.93 -3.37
C GLY A 86 4.70 -13.90 -4.10
N PHE A 87 4.18 -12.88 -3.40
CA PHE A 87 3.40 -11.82 -4.02
C PHE A 87 4.18 -11.09 -5.11
N GLU A 88 3.54 -10.88 -6.25
CA GLU A 88 4.06 -10.03 -7.32
C GLU A 88 2.95 -9.12 -7.85
N LEU A 89 3.31 -7.86 -8.11
CA LEU A 89 2.45 -6.97 -8.88
C LEU A 89 2.61 -7.25 -10.37
N PRO A 90 1.57 -6.97 -11.18
CA PRO A 90 1.72 -6.99 -12.63
C PRO A 90 2.84 -6.04 -13.10
N PRO A 91 3.57 -6.44 -14.16
CA PRO A 91 4.64 -5.61 -14.71
C PRO A 91 4.05 -4.34 -15.34
N LEU A 92 4.88 -3.31 -15.55
CA LEU A 92 4.46 -2.08 -16.23
C LEU A 92 3.87 -2.32 -17.63
N SER A 93 4.24 -3.43 -18.29
CA SER A 93 3.77 -3.79 -19.62
C SER A 93 2.42 -4.52 -19.62
N ALA A 94 1.81 -4.75 -18.44
CA ALA A 94 0.54 -5.44 -18.33
C ALA A 94 -0.60 -4.60 -18.91
N ASP A 95 -0.77 -3.36 -18.44
CA ASP A 95 -1.72 -2.39 -18.96
C ASP A 95 -1.36 -0.95 -18.50
N PRO A 96 -1.99 0.09 -19.07
CA PRO A 96 -1.69 1.50 -18.76
C PRO A 96 -1.86 1.90 -17.28
N THR A 97 -2.74 1.23 -16.53
CA THR A 97 -2.93 1.46 -15.10
C THR A 97 -1.69 1.01 -14.34
N TRP A 98 -1.15 -0.17 -14.62
CA TRP A 98 0.08 -0.62 -13.97
C TRP A 98 1.27 0.25 -14.35
N GLU A 99 1.38 0.70 -15.61
CA GLU A 99 2.38 1.69 -16.00
C GLU A 99 2.28 2.96 -15.13
N ARG A 100 1.06 3.47 -14.93
CA ARG A 100 0.81 4.65 -14.10
C ARG A 100 1.20 4.44 -12.64
N PHE A 101 0.90 3.27 -12.08
CA PHE A 101 1.30 2.88 -10.72
C PHE A 101 2.83 2.85 -10.58
N HIS A 102 3.54 2.22 -11.53
CA HIS A 102 4.99 2.15 -11.50
C HIS A 102 5.64 3.54 -11.63
N ARG A 103 5.06 4.44 -12.44
CA ARG A 103 5.47 5.85 -12.52
C ARG A 103 5.30 6.58 -11.18
N TRP A 104 4.16 6.38 -10.52
CA TRP A 104 3.90 6.91 -9.18
C TRP A 104 4.94 6.40 -8.17
N TRP A 105 5.21 5.09 -8.17
CA TRP A 105 6.17 4.49 -7.25
C TRP A 105 7.60 5.02 -7.47
N ALA A 106 8.01 5.20 -8.73
CA ALA A 106 9.30 5.80 -9.06
C ALA A 106 9.41 7.23 -8.49
N ALA A 107 8.37 8.04 -8.61
CA ALA A 107 8.35 9.41 -8.08
C ALA A 107 8.35 9.47 -6.54
N VAL A 108 7.61 8.57 -5.89
CA VAL A 108 7.54 8.49 -4.42
C VAL A 108 8.87 7.99 -3.84
N SER A 109 9.43 6.92 -4.40
CA SER A 109 10.65 6.28 -3.92
C SER A 109 11.92 7.12 -4.14
N SER A 110 11.86 8.15 -4.99
CA SER A 110 12.93 9.14 -5.16
C SER A 110 12.85 10.32 -4.18
N ARG A 111 11.80 10.43 -3.36
CA ARG A 111 11.63 11.60 -2.46
C ARG A 111 12.61 11.57 -1.29
N PRO A 112 13.20 12.72 -0.90
CA PRO A 112 14.04 12.81 0.30
C PRO A 112 13.31 12.35 1.57
N SER A 113 12.02 12.66 1.70
CA SER A 113 11.20 12.25 2.85
C SER A 113 11.08 10.74 2.98
N TYR A 114 10.93 10.02 1.85
CA TYR A 114 10.88 8.57 1.84
C TYR A 114 12.26 7.96 2.13
N LEU A 115 13.29 8.45 1.45
CA LEU A 115 14.67 7.96 1.63
C LEU A 115 15.16 8.13 3.07
N ALA A 116 14.72 9.18 3.77
CA ALA A 116 15.04 9.44 5.17
C ALA A 116 14.32 8.52 6.16
N THR A 117 13.20 7.89 5.77
CA THR A 117 12.36 7.07 6.68
C THR A 117 12.31 5.59 6.31
N ARG A 118 12.81 5.20 5.12
CA ARG A 118 12.81 3.79 4.70
C ARG A 118 13.60 2.96 5.70
N ALA A 119 13.00 1.85 6.13
CA ALA A 119 13.66 0.94 7.04
C ALA A 119 14.63 0.03 6.28
N ASP A 120 15.65 -0.46 7.00
CA ASP A 120 16.51 -1.50 6.47
C ASP A 120 15.70 -2.77 6.14
N ARG A 121 15.97 -3.37 4.99
CA ARG A 121 15.21 -4.52 4.48
C ARG A 121 15.24 -5.70 5.45
N GLN A 122 16.42 -6.03 5.99
CA GLN A 122 16.55 -7.17 6.89
C GLN A 122 15.80 -6.91 8.19
N ARG A 123 15.92 -5.69 8.74
CA ARG A 123 15.16 -5.30 9.94
C ARG A 123 13.64 -5.38 9.72
N LEU A 124 13.15 -5.03 8.53
CA LEU A 124 11.74 -5.22 8.18
C LEU A 124 11.38 -6.70 8.14
N LEU A 125 12.16 -7.53 7.46
CA LEU A 125 11.90 -8.98 7.40
C LEU A 125 11.83 -9.58 8.81
N ASP A 126 12.83 -9.32 9.65
CA ASP A 126 12.89 -9.80 11.04
C ASP A 126 11.68 -9.35 11.86
N HIS A 127 11.20 -8.13 11.65
CA HIS A 127 10.00 -7.61 12.30
C HIS A 127 8.73 -8.35 11.84
N TYR A 128 8.62 -8.63 10.54
CA TYR A 128 7.43 -9.21 9.93
C TYR A 128 7.35 -10.74 10.02
N VAL A 129 8.42 -11.45 10.40
CA VAL A 129 8.38 -12.91 10.67
C VAL A 129 7.22 -13.28 11.58
N LYS A 130 7.00 -12.54 12.67
CA LYS A 130 5.90 -12.82 13.62
C LYS A 130 4.51 -12.68 13.00
N TYR A 131 4.36 -11.80 12.02
CA TYR A 131 3.10 -11.68 11.28
C TYR A 131 2.95 -12.84 10.30
N ALA A 132 4.02 -13.18 9.56
CA ALA A 132 4.03 -14.30 8.62
C ALA A 132 3.81 -15.66 9.30
N GLU A 133 4.30 -15.84 10.52
CA GLU A 133 4.06 -17.05 11.33
C GLU A 133 2.75 -16.98 12.13
N ASN A 134 2.00 -15.88 12.00
CA ASN A 134 0.76 -15.62 12.73
C ASN A 134 0.91 -15.67 14.28
N THR A 135 2.09 -15.33 14.80
CA THR A 135 2.41 -15.29 16.24
C THR A 135 2.46 -13.87 16.82
N ALA A 136 2.31 -12.83 15.99
CA ALA A 136 2.30 -11.44 16.41
C ALA A 136 1.16 -11.15 17.42
N LYS A 137 1.49 -10.45 18.50
CA LYS A 137 0.57 -10.07 19.61
C LYS A 137 0.14 -8.59 19.54
N THR A 138 0.08 -8.04 18.34
CA THR A 138 -0.37 -6.66 18.12
C THR A 138 -1.87 -6.61 17.95
N GLN A 139 -2.50 -5.46 18.23
CA GLN A 139 -3.94 -5.29 18.06
C GLN A 139 -4.36 -5.52 16.59
N VAL A 140 -3.50 -5.15 15.63
CA VAL A 140 -3.69 -5.45 14.20
C VAL A 140 -3.76 -6.96 13.97
N ALA A 141 -2.78 -7.71 14.45
CA ALA A 141 -2.74 -9.17 14.27
C ALA A 141 -3.94 -9.86 14.93
N GLU A 142 -4.34 -9.39 16.12
CA GLU A 142 -5.55 -9.88 16.79
C GLU A 142 -6.83 -9.58 16.02
N ALA A 143 -6.97 -8.37 15.47
CA ALA A 143 -8.11 -7.99 14.64
C ALA A 143 -8.20 -8.85 13.37
N VAL A 144 -7.08 -9.08 12.69
CA VAL A 144 -7.00 -9.94 11.48
C VAL A 144 -7.43 -11.37 11.80
N ARG A 145 -6.88 -11.97 12.87
CA ARG A 145 -7.29 -13.32 13.31
C ARG A 145 -8.78 -13.39 13.66
N ALA A 146 -9.33 -12.32 14.22
CA ALA A 146 -10.73 -12.23 14.61
C ALA A 146 -11.68 -11.83 13.46
N GLY A 147 -11.16 -11.54 12.26
CA GLY A 147 -11.97 -11.01 11.15
C GLY A 147 -12.61 -9.64 11.44
N LYS A 148 -11.98 -8.83 12.31
CA LYS A 148 -12.47 -7.52 12.75
C LYS A 148 -11.79 -6.39 11.97
N VAL A 149 -12.42 -5.22 12.00
CA VAL A 149 -11.82 -3.97 11.49
C VAL A 149 -10.52 -3.67 12.23
N LEU A 150 -9.51 -3.23 11.50
CA LEU A 150 -8.21 -2.87 12.07
C LEU A 150 -8.33 -1.62 12.97
N PRO A 151 -7.58 -1.57 14.09
CA PRO A 151 -7.57 -0.44 15.02
C PRO A 151 -6.81 0.79 14.50
#